data_AF-A0A6A5G541-F1
#
_entry.id   AF-A0A6A5G541-F1
#
_cell.length_a   1.000
_cell.length_b   1.000
_cell.length_c   1.000
_cell.angle_alpha   90.00
_cell.angle_beta   90.00
_cell.angle_gamma   90.00
#
_symmetry.space_group_name_H-M   'P 1'
#
loop_
_entity.id
_entity.type
_entity.pdbx_description
1 polymer ?
#
loop_
_entity_poly.entity_id
_entity_poly.type
_entity_poly.pdbx_seq_one_letter_code
_entity_poly.pdbx_strand_id
1 'polypeptide(L)'
;MYEVLILSFCSKRTRYLIHSLQKYRWKAIKFVHYSFDENDKICVSVRSENSSVGFSLSPTTLEKTMITPMDVFGMGPTIPIRLHPNLSKRKYLFNREQKQLVVQGIHDYLHQFLGSSTINYVVDTTGHELPQNLKNIKRTCIKVSENTTAEELEACFAASPNQEYIQIDGHFNGNLCPNSAILGAEHLRIISNKGHGDEILLGFRGKRFDCDCSFHDATIVQFLNEWKSNRGFHNLESLIINSYMSKNYDAAAILKDIDVKQLDRPQDTLHITWQTRYAYPIAVDPPKLRKVGFSSRDYLLRDGDGVEASVLIQNHDVCFALWKGNSCEVKNING
;
A
#
# COMPACT_ATOMS: atom_id res chain seq x y z
N MET A 1 -11.47 -9.10 23.47
CA MET A 1 -10.79 -7.82 23.13
C MET A 1 -11.83 -6.77 22.79
N TYR A 2 -12.86 -7.15 22.03
CA TYR A 2 -13.99 -6.28 21.72
C TYR A 2 -14.76 -5.85 22.99
N GLU A 3 -14.95 -6.75 23.93
CA GLU A 3 -15.60 -6.49 25.23
C GLU A 3 -14.81 -5.46 26.03
N VAL A 4 -13.48 -5.59 26.01
CA VAL A 4 -12.54 -4.66 26.64
C VAL A 4 -12.60 -3.28 25.96
N LEU A 5 -12.76 -3.24 24.63
CA LEU A 5 -12.97 -1.99 23.90
C LEU A 5 -14.28 -1.31 24.33
N ILE A 6 -15.39 -2.04 24.44
CA ILE A 6 -16.67 -1.48 24.90
C ILE A 6 -16.53 -0.92 26.32
N LEU A 7 -15.93 -1.68 27.23
CA LEU A 7 -15.70 -1.23 28.61
C LEU A 7 -14.83 0.03 28.69
N SER A 8 -13.93 0.24 27.72
CA SER A 8 -13.08 1.42 27.68
C SER A 8 -13.84 2.73 27.41
N PHE A 9 -15.08 2.65 26.91
CA PHE A 9 -15.93 3.81 26.67
C PHE A 9 -16.58 4.34 27.97
N CYS A 10 -16.72 3.52 29.01
CA CYS A 10 -17.47 3.89 30.22
C CYS A 10 -16.82 5.04 31.01
N SER A 11 -15.49 5.08 31.11
CA SER A 11 -14.78 6.17 31.77
C SER A 11 -13.28 6.17 31.45
N LYS A 12 -12.64 7.34 31.62
CA LYS A 12 -11.17 7.46 31.57
C LYS A 12 -10.49 6.52 32.58
N ARG A 13 -11.04 6.38 33.80
CA ARG A 13 -10.50 5.49 34.85
C ARG A 13 -10.52 4.03 34.42
N THR A 14 -11.61 3.57 33.82
CA THR A 14 -11.73 2.21 33.27
C THR A 14 -10.72 1.97 32.16
N ARG A 15 -10.54 2.96 31.27
CA ARG A 15 -9.52 2.91 30.20
C ARG A 15 -8.11 2.76 30.76
N TYR A 16 -7.73 3.54 31.77
CA TYR A 16 -6.43 3.42 32.43
C TYR A 16 -6.23 2.04 33.09
N LEU A 17 -7.26 1.53 33.78
CA LEU A 17 -7.20 0.21 34.40
C LEU A 17 -6.97 -0.88 33.35
N ILE A 18 -7.75 -0.85 32.26
CA ILE A 18 -7.62 -1.77 31.13
C ILE A 18 -6.22 -1.70 30.53
N HIS A 19 -5.69 -0.49 30.30
CA HIS A 19 -4.34 -0.30 29.77
C HIS A 19 -3.28 -0.95 30.65
N SER A 20 -3.37 -0.76 31.97
CA SER A 20 -2.43 -1.35 32.92
C SER A 20 -2.51 -2.88 32.95
N LEU A 21 -3.73 -3.44 32.91
CA LEU A 21 -3.95 -4.89 33.00
C LEU A 21 -3.66 -5.65 31.69
N GLN A 22 -3.80 -4.99 30.54
CA GLN A 22 -3.73 -5.64 29.23
C GLN A 22 -2.41 -5.36 28.49
N LYS A 23 -1.44 -4.71 29.14
CA LYS A 23 -0.14 -4.28 28.58
C LYS A 23 0.56 -5.35 27.72
N TYR A 24 0.59 -6.60 28.17
CA TYR A 24 1.21 -7.70 27.42
C TYR A 24 0.44 -8.08 26.15
N ARG A 25 -0.90 -8.10 26.22
CA ARG A 25 -1.75 -8.38 25.05
C ARG A 25 -1.62 -7.29 23.99
N TRP A 26 -1.37 -6.06 24.41
CA TRP A 26 -1.23 -4.94 23.49
C TRP A 26 0.10 -4.96 22.74
N LYS A 27 1.18 -5.38 23.41
CA LYS A 27 2.47 -5.64 22.74
C LYS A 27 2.39 -6.73 21.68
N ALA A 28 1.44 -7.65 21.79
CA ALA A 28 1.22 -8.70 20.80
C ALA A 28 0.43 -8.22 19.56
N ILE A 29 -0.21 -7.05 19.63
CA ILE A 29 -0.91 -6.47 18.47
C ILE A 29 0.12 -5.97 17.46
N LYS A 30 -0.08 -6.35 16.21
CA LYS A 30 0.80 -6.01 15.10
C LYS A 30 0.12 -5.09 14.08
N PHE A 31 -1.19 -5.24 13.90
CA PHE A 31 -1.91 -4.52 12.85
C PHE A 31 -3.25 -3.97 13.33
N VAL A 32 -3.61 -2.81 12.79
CA VAL A 32 -4.99 -2.31 12.77
C VAL A 32 -5.35 -2.09 11.31
N HIS A 33 -6.40 -2.75 10.85
CA HIS A 33 -6.82 -2.76 9.46
C HIS A 33 -8.18 -2.10 9.31
N TYR A 34 -8.27 -1.13 8.41
CA TYR A 34 -9.50 -0.47 7.98
C TYR A 34 -9.84 -0.95 6.58
N SER A 35 -11.03 -1.52 6.40
CA SER A 35 -11.57 -1.90 5.10
C SER A 35 -12.82 -1.09 4.82
N PHE A 36 -12.85 -0.41 3.68
CA PHE A 36 -13.96 0.42 3.19
C PHE A 36 -14.61 -0.27 2.00
N ASP A 37 -15.90 -0.61 2.11
CA ASP A 37 -16.64 -1.24 1.02
C ASP A 37 -17.44 -0.23 0.18
N GLU A 38 -17.95 -0.70 -0.95
CA GLU A 38 -18.78 0.08 -1.89
C GLU A 38 -20.11 0.58 -1.30
N ASN A 39 -20.55 0.02 -0.16
CA ASN A 39 -21.81 0.38 0.52
C ASN A 39 -21.56 1.33 1.72
N ASP A 40 -20.41 1.99 1.76
CA ASP A 40 -19.93 2.81 2.88
C ASP A 40 -19.85 2.09 4.23
N LYS A 41 -19.86 0.75 4.23
CA LYS A 41 -19.55 0.01 5.44
C LYS A 41 -18.05 0.04 5.66
N ILE A 42 -17.70 0.13 6.93
CA ILE A 42 -16.30 0.15 7.36
C ILE A 42 -16.11 -1.03 8.28
N CYS A 43 -15.11 -1.86 8.00
CA CYS A 43 -14.69 -2.94 8.87
C CYS A 43 -13.36 -2.56 9.50
N VAL A 44 -13.33 -2.50 10.83
CA VAL A 44 -12.10 -2.25 11.58
C VAL A 44 -11.71 -3.53 12.29
N SER A 45 -10.49 -4.00 12.07
CA SER A 45 -9.96 -5.18 12.77
C SER A 45 -8.60 -4.89 13.41
N VAL A 46 -8.43 -5.39 14.62
CA VAL A 46 -7.19 -5.33 15.40
C VAL A 46 -6.65 -6.75 15.47
N ARG A 47 -5.40 -6.92 15.02
CA ARG A 47 -4.79 -8.24 14.83
C ARG A 47 -3.46 -8.39 15.56
N SER A 48 -3.29 -9.56 16.15
CA SER A 48 -2.05 -10.13 16.68
C SER A 48 -1.67 -11.37 15.85
N GLU A 49 -0.51 -11.97 16.09
CA GLU A 49 -0.05 -13.17 15.35
C GLU A 49 -1.08 -14.32 15.38
N ASN A 50 -1.73 -14.55 16.51
CA ASN A 50 -2.60 -15.72 16.71
C ASN A 50 -4.09 -15.36 16.86
N SER A 51 -4.46 -14.07 16.78
CA SER A 51 -5.86 -13.66 16.96
C SER A 51 -6.20 -12.37 16.24
N SER A 52 -7.43 -12.31 15.75
CA SER A 52 -8.02 -11.14 15.10
C SER A 52 -9.35 -10.81 15.77
N VAL A 53 -9.58 -9.55 16.10
CA VAL A 53 -10.87 -9.07 16.60
C VAL A 53 -11.26 -7.82 15.85
N GLY A 54 -12.45 -7.83 15.28
CA GLY A 54 -12.97 -6.68 14.55
C GLY A 54 -14.39 -6.33 14.91
N PHE A 55 -14.79 -5.16 14.43
CA PHE A 55 -16.14 -4.64 14.47
C PHE A 55 -16.45 -3.95 13.14
N SER A 56 -17.74 -3.86 12.82
CA SER A 56 -18.21 -3.21 11.60
C SER A 56 -18.95 -1.92 11.92
N LEU A 57 -18.90 -0.97 11.01
CA LEU A 57 -19.73 0.22 10.98
C LEU A 57 -20.60 0.13 9.74
N SER A 58 -21.87 0.50 9.87
CA SER A 58 -22.74 0.65 8.72
C SER A 58 -23.41 2.01 8.72
N PRO A 59 -23.51 2.63 7.54
CA PRO A 59 -24.18 3.90 7.40
C PRO A 59 -25.68 3.73 7.65
N THR A 60 -26.31 4.82 8.03
CA THR A 60 -27.77 4.96 8.13
C THR A 60 -28.13 6.33 7.60
N THR A 61 -29.23 6.42 6.86
CA THR A 61 -29.80 7.68 6.39
C THR A 61 -30.75 8.25 7.44
N LEU A 62 -30.80 9.58 7.57
CA LEU A 62 -31.63 10.28 8.57
C LEU A 62 -33.10 9.84 8.53
N GLU A 63 -33.63 9.56 7.34
CA GLU A 63 -35.03 9.16 7.11
C GLU A 63 -35.38 7.78 7.69
N LYS A 64 -34.39 6.90 7.92
CA LYS A 64 -34.64 5.51 8.35
C LYS A 64 -34.47 5.27 9.84
N THR A 65 -33.81 6.17 10.58
CA THR A 65 -33.66 6.02 12.05
C THR A 65 -33.05 7.28 12.67
N MET A 66 -33.75 7.91 13.63
CA MET A 66 -33.10 8.83 14.56
C MET A 66 -32.00 8.06 15.32
N ILE A 67 -30.74 8.37 15.05
CA ILE A 67 -29.62 7.87 15.84
C ILE A 67 -29.58 8.69 17.11
N THR A 68 -29.94 8.10 18.25
CA THR A 68 -29.59 8.66 19.56
C THR A 68 -28.08 8.49 19.73
N PRO A 69 -27.29 9.59 19.73
CA PRO A 69 -25.84 9.49 19.83
C PRO A 69 -25.42 8.85 21.15
N MET A 70 -24.34 8.09 21.12
CA MET A 70 -23.67 7.56 22.31
C MET A 70 -22.24 8.07 22.34
N ASP A 71 -21.70 8.35 23.53
CA ASP A 71 -20.28 8.63 23.69
C ASP A 71 -19.46 7.33 23.55
N VAL A 72 -19.21 6.96 22.30
CA VAL A 72 -18.36 5.83 21.91
C VAL A 72 -17.10 6.38 21.26
N PHE A 73 -15.98 5.69 21.47
CA PHE A 73 -14.67 6.13 20.97
C PHE A 73 -14.29 7.56 21.41
N GLY A 74 -14.85 8.06 22.53
CA GLY A 74 -14.55 9.39 23.05
C GLY A 74 -14.95 10.55 22.12
N MET A 75 -15.86 10.30 21.16
CA MET A 75 -16.33 11.30 20.19
C MET A 75 -17.41 12.22 20.76
N GLY A 76 -17.87 11.99 22.00
CA GLY A 76 -18.92 12.77 22.63
C GLY A 76 -20.33 12.49 22.06
N PRO A 77 -21.37 13.06 22.68
CA PRO A 77 -22.76 12.78 22.32
C PRO A 77 -23.26 13.59 21.11
N THR A 78 -22.41 14.37 20.45
CA THR A 78 -22.81 15.20 19.30
C THR A 78 -22.57 14.49 17.97
N ILE A 79 -21.69 13.48 17.93
CA ILE A 79 -21.41 12.69 16.74
C ILE A 79 -22.45 11.56 16.63
N PRO A 80 -23.23 11.48 15.55
CA PRO A 80 -24.35 10.53 15.42
C PRO A 80 -23.84 9.11 15.12
N ILE A 81 -23.22 8.48 16.12
CA ILE A 81 -22.80 7.08 16.14
C ILE A 81 -23.44 6.37 17.35
N ARG A 82 -23.86 5.12 17.15
CA ARG A 82 -24.35 4.28 18.23
C ARG A 82 -23.97 2.81 18.05
N LEU A 83 -23.94 2.09 19.16
CA LEU A 83 -23.81 0.64 19.15
C LEU A 83 -25.11 0.00 18.65
N HIS A 84 -25.01 -1.03 17.81
CA HIS A 84 -26.17 -1.77 17.35
C HIS A 84 -26.83 -2.51 18.53
N PRO A 85 -28.17 -2.50 18.69
CA PRO A 85 -28.85 -3.11 19.84
C PRO A 85 -28.49 -4.58 20.07
N ASN A 86 -28.32 -5.32 18.97
CA ASN A 86 -27.77 -6.67 19.01
C ASN A 86 -26.23 -6.63 19.12
N LEU A 87 -25.72 -6.76 20.34
CA LEU A 87 -24.29 -6.74 20.67
C LEU A 87 -23.48 -7.88 20.04
N SER A 88 -24.09 -9.02 19.75
CA SER A 88 -23.37 -10.15 19.13
C SER A 88 -22.91 -9.83 17.70
N LYS A 89 -23.55 -8.84 17.04
CA LYS A 89 -23.18 -8.39 15.70
C LYS A 89 -21.91 -7.53 15.66
N ARG A 90 -21.38 -7.09 16.82
CA ARG A 90 -20.20 -6.21 16.92
C ARG A 90 -20.23 -5.06 15.92
N LYS A 91 -21.37 -4.35 15.89
CA LYS A 91 -21.72 -3.42 14.83
C LYS A 91 -22.05 -2.05 15.41
N TYR A 92 -21.61 -1.01 14.73
CA TYR A 92 -21.98 0.38 14.99
C TYR A 92 -22.79 0.94 13.82
N LEU A 93 -23.72 1.83 14.12
CA LEU A 93 -24.49 2.57 13.14
C LEU A 93 -24.06 4.04 13.20
N PHE A 94 -23.85 4.66 12.05
CA PHE A 94 -23.42 6.06 11.97
C PHE A 94 -24.17 6.81 10.86
N ASN A 95 -24.26 8.15 10.97
CA ASN A 95 -24.75 8.98 9.87
C ASN A 95 -23.72 9.00 8.73
N ARG A 96 -24.15 8.64 7.52
CA ARG A 96 -23.32 8.63 6.30
C ARG A 96 -22.61 9.96 6.07
N GLU A 97 -23.27 11.10 6.30
CA GLU A 97 -22.69 12.44 6.10
C GLU A 97 -21.52 12.75 7.05
N GLN A 98 -21.42 12.01 8.15
CA GLN A 98 -20.39 12.18 9.18
C GLN A 98 -19.33 11.08 9.10
N LYS A 99 -19.27 10.32 8.01
CA LYS A 99 -18.36 9.17 7.82
C LYS A 99 -16.92 9.52 8.16
N GLN A 100 -16.39 10.60 7.59
CA GLN A 100 -15.00 11.00 7.79
C GLN A 100 -14.69 11.31 9.25
N LEU A 101 -15.55 12.09 9.93
CA LEU A 101 -15.39 12.40 11.35
C LEU A 101 -15.45 11.15 12.23
N VAL A 102 -16.35 10.23 11.92
CA VAL A 102 -16.49 8.96 12.64
C VAL A 102 -15.24 8.08 12.47
N VAL A 103 -14.74 7.93 11.25
CA VAL A 103 -13.55 7.12 10.96
C VAL A 103 -12.33 7.74 11.66
N GLN A 104 -12.15 9.06 11.56
CA GLN A 104 -11.07 9.77 12.22
C GLN A 104 -11.12 9.60 13.74
N GLY A 105 -12.28 9.79 14.36
CA GLY A 105 -12.44 9.62 15.80
C GLY A 105 -12.15 8.21 16.29
N ILE A 106 -12.57 7.18 15.52
CA ILE A 106 -12.21 5.78 15.81
C ILE A 106 -10.71 5.57 15.68
N HIS A 107 -10.08 6.13 14.65
CA HIS A 107 -8.65 6.04 14.43
C HIS A 107 -7.86 6.67 15.58
N ASP A 108 -8.16 7.91 15.93
CA ASP A 108 -7.51 8.63 17.02
C ASP A 108 -7.70 7.89 18.35
N TYR A 109 -8.91 7.37 18.60
CA TYR A 109 -9.20 6.56 19.77
C TYR A 109 -8.37 5.29 19.82
N LEU A 110 -8.33 4.50 18.74
CA LEU A 110 -7.57 3.26 18.70
C LEU A 110 -6.07 3.52 18.78
N HIS A 111 -5.59 4.62 18.20
CA HIS A 111 -4.19 5.03 18.32
C HIS A 111 -3.81 5.34 19.76
N GLN A 112 -4.60 6.18 20.45
CA GLN A 112 -4.39 6.47 21.87
C GLN A 112 -4.58 5.23 22.74
N PHE A 113 -5.59 4.41 22.43
CA PHE A 113 -5.97 3.27 23.23
C PHE A 113 -4.96 2.14 23.11
N LEU A 114 -4.37 1.88 21.95
CA LEU A 114 -3.38 0.81 21.79
C LEU A 114 -1.96 1.27 22.14
N GLY A 115 -1.68 2.57 22.03
CA GLY A 115 -0.53 3.25 22.62
C GLY A 115 0.85 2.76 22.15
N SER A 116 0.92 1.97 21.07
CA SER A 116 2.17 1.38 20.59
C SER A 116 2.55 1.91 19.21
N SER A 117 3.73 2.53 19.12
CA SER A 117 4.35 2.99 17.88
C SER A 117 4.75 1.84 16.94
N THR A 118 4.74 0.59 17.42
CA THR A 118 5.09 -0.59 16.62
C THR A 118 3.92 -1.15 15.82
N ILE A 119 2.70 -0.63 16.03
CA ILE A 119 1.50 -1.11 15.33
C ILE A 119 1.50 -0.57 13.90
N ASN A 120 1.21 -1.46 12.95
CA ASN A 120 1.07 -1.10 11.56
C ASN A 120 -0.41 -0.81 11.27
N TYR A 121 -0.72 0.46 10.99
CA TYR A 121 -2.05 0.85 10.52
C TYR A 121 -2.11 0.68 9.01
N VAL A 122 -3.16 -0.01 8.56
CA VAL A 122 -3.36 -0.40 7.17
C VAL A 122 -4.76 0.00 6.73
N VAL A 123 -4.84 0.53 5.51
CA VAL A 123 -6.06 0.98 4.87
C VAL A 123 -6.27 0.20 3.57
N ASP A 124 -7.50 -0.21 3.35
CA ASP A 124 -7.94 -0.95 2.18
C ASP A 124 -9.31 -0.44 1.72
N THR A 125 -9.45 -0.07 0.44
CA THR A 125 -10.73 0.33 -0.16
C THR A 125 -11.06 -0.60 -1.32
N THR A 126 -12.22 -1.24 -1.22
CA THR A 126 -12.91 -1.82 -2.37
C THR A 126 -13.95 -0.85 -2.92
N GLY A 127 -14.42 0.08 -2.08
CA GLY A 127 -15.32 1.18 -2.46
C GLY A 127 -14.64 2.37 -3.13
N HIS A 128 -15.47 3.25 -3.68
CA HIS A 128 -15.08 4.46 -4.43
C HIS A 128 -14.67 5.64 -3.56
N GLU A 129 -15.01 5.64 -2.27
CA GLU A 129 -14.68 6.74 -1.36
C GLU A 129 -13.30 6.54 -0.73
N LEU A 130 -12.46 7.56 -0.85
CA LEU A 130 -11.13 7.58 -0.26
C LEU A 130 -11.18 7.95 1.23
N PRO A 131 -10.46 7.23 2.10
CA PRO A 131 -10.30 7.62 3.49
C PRO A 131 -9.39 8.85 3.58
N GLN A 132 -9.90 9.93 4.17
CA GLN A 132 -9.13 11.16 4.32
C GLN A 132 -8.55 11.29 5.73
N ASN A 133 -7.38 11.93 5.82
CA ASN A 133 -6.78 12.44 7.05
C ASN A 133 -6.35 11.40 8.11
N LEU A 134 -6.30 10.11 7.77
CA LEU A 134 -5.79 9.09 8.69
C LEU A 134 -4.27 9.20 8.84
N LYS A 135 -3.81 9.31 10.09
CA LYS A 135 -2.39 9.49 10.43
C LYS A 135 -1.72 8.14 10.69
N ASN A 136 -0.39 8.11 10.62
CA ASN A 136 0.41 6.92 10.94
C ASN A 136 0.04 5.66 10.13
N ILE A 137 -0.56 5.83 8.95
CA ILE A 137 -0.85 4.72 8.03
C ILE A 137 0.47 4.31 7.38
N LYS A 138 0.83 3.04 7.52
CA LYS A 138 2.04 2.49 6.91
C LYS A 138 1.77 1.88 5.55
N ARG A 139 0.52 1.47 5.29
CA ARG A 139 0.14 0.81 4.04
C ARG A 139 -1.26 1.20 3.62
N THR A 140 -1.41 1.48 2.34
CA THR A 140 -2.70 1.80 1.73
C THR A 140 -2.88 1.00 0.44
N CYS A 141 -4.04 0.39 0.27
CA CYS A 141 -4.52 -0.16 -1.00
C CYS A 141 -5.84 0.52 -1.31
N ILE A 142 -5.93 1.23 -2.43
CA ILE A 142 -7.14 1.98 -2.81
C ILE A 142 -7.54 1.63 -4.24
N LYS A 143 -8.84 1.63 -4.48
CA LYS A 143 -9.42 1.57 -5.83
C LYS A 143 -10.01 2.93 -6.18
N VAL A 144 -9.34 3.66 -7.06
CA VAL A 144 -9.70 5.01 -7.48
C VAL A 144 -10.92 4.95 -8.40
N SER A 145 -11.91 5.80 -8.11
CA SER A 145 -13.12 5.94 -8.94
C SER A 145 -12.88 6.93 -10.08
N GLU A 146 -13.69 6.84 -11.14
CA GLU A 146 -13.54 7.69 -12.34
C GLU A 146 -13.64 9.19 -12.05
N ASN A 147 -14.42 9.56 -11.04
CA ASN A 147 -14.66 10.97 -10.66
C ASN A 147 -13.68 11.49 -9.60
N THR A 148 -12.69 10.69 -9.19
CA THR A 148 -11.74 11.10 -8.15
C THR A 148 -10.80 12.17 -8.71
N THR A 149 -10.77 13.33 -8.06
CA THR A 149 -9.85 14.42 -8.40
C THR A 149 -8.43 14.14 -7.89
N ALA A 150 -7.43 14.80 -8.48
CA ALA A 150 -6.06 14.68 -8.00
C ALA A 150 -5.91 15.19 -6.56
N GLU A 151 -6.65 16.26 -6.21
CA GLU A 151 -6.66 16.86 -4.87
C GLU A 151 -7.24 15.91 -3.83
N GLU A 152 -8.34 15.20 -4.13
CA GLU A 152 -8.92 14.19 -3.25
C GLU A 152 -7.97 13.01 -3.02
N LEU A 153 -7.28 12.59 -4.09
CA LEU A 153 -6.29 11.54 -4.01
C LEU A 153 -5.10 11.95 -3.15
N GLU A 154 -4.52 13.13 -3.38
CA GLU A 154 -3.39 13.65 -2.57
C GLU A 154 -3.79 13.82 -1.09
N ALA A 155 -5.01 14.30 -0.83
CA ALA A 155 -5.53 14.46 0.53
C ALA A 155 -5.60 13.13 1.32
N CYS A 156 -5.80 12.01 0.62
CA CYS A 156 -5.77 10.67 1.23
C CYS A 156 -4.40 10.34 1.85
N PHE A 157 -3.31 10.83 1.25
CA PHE A 157 -1.93 10.50 1.66
C PHE A 157 -1.24 11.61 2.44
N ALA A 158 -1.74 12.84 2.38
CA ALA A 158 -1.13 14.01 3.04
C ALA A 158 -0.93 13.83 4.56
N ALA A 159 -1.85 13.15 5.25
CA ALA A 159 -1.76 12.91 6.69
C ALA A 159 -0.81 11.77 7.09
N SER A 160 -0.41 10.92 6.14
CA SER A 160 0.51 9.80 6.32
C SER A 160 1.50 9.72 5.15
N PRO A 161 2.43 10.68 5.03
CA PRO A 161 3.47 10.64 4.01
C PRO A 161 4.49 9.52 4.29
N ASN A 162 5.27 9.13 3.28
CA ASN A 162 6.36 8.14 3.39
C ASN A 162 5.88 6.75 3.85
N GLN A 163 4.77 6.27 3.30
CA GLN A 163 4.26 4.95 3.59
C GLN A 163 5.21 3.85 3.09
N GLU A 164 5.22 2.70 3.76
CA GLU A 164 5.98 1.52 3.35
C GLU A 164 5.45 0.95 2.04
N TYR A 165 4.12 0.99 1.85
CA TYR A 165 3.47 0.39 0.69
C TYR A 165 2.23 1.19 0.28
N ILE A 166 2.16 1.59 -0.98
CA ILE A 166 0.97 2.16 -1.59
C ILE A 166 0.61 1.32 -2.82
N GLN A 167 -0.65 0.90 -2.90
CA GLN A 167 -1.22 0.34 -4.10
C GLN A 167 -2.40 1.18 -4.56
N ILE A 168 -2.39 1.55 -5.84
CA ILE A 168 -3.46 2.28 -6.50
C ILE A 168 -3.96 1.43 -7.67
N ASP A 169 -5.25 1.14 -7.66
CA ASP A 169 -5.97 0.42 -8.72
C ASP A 169 -7.16 1.28 -9.20
N GLY A 170 -7.87 0.86 -10.24
CA GLY A 170 -9.09 1.48 -10.74
C GLY A 170 -8.83 2.53 -11.82
N HIS A 171 -9.63 3.59 -11.83
CA HIS A 171 -9.65 4.61 -12.90
C HIS A 171 -8.60 5.71 -12.73
N PHE A 172 -7.45 5.38 -12.16
CA PHE A 172 -6.37 6.33 -11.89
C PHE A 172 -5.82 6.96 -13.18
N ASN A 173 -5.85 8.29 -13.26
CA ASN A 173 -5.46 9.09 -14.44
C ASN A 173 -4.00 9.58 -14.41
N GLY A 174 -3.17 9.08 -13.48
CA GLY A 174 -1.75 9.43 -13.40
C GLY A 174 -1.43 10.85 -12.93
N ASN A 175 -2.43 11.71 -12.69
CA ASN A 175 -2.19 13.11 -12.35
C ASN A 175 -1.77 13.24 -10.88
N LEU A 176 -0.45 13.30 -10.66
CA LEU A 176 0.16 13.50 -9.35
C LEU A 176 1.01 14.76 -9.35
N CYS A 177 1.01 15.47 -8.22
CA CYS A 177 1.94 16.59 -8.05
C CYS A 177 3.40 16.06 -7.99
N PRO A 178 4.42 16.81 -8.45
CA PRO A 178 5.81 16.36 -8.39
C PRO A 178 6.27 15.96 -6.98
N ASN A 179 5.78 16.66 -5.95
CA ASN A 179 6.06 16.39 -4.54
C ASN A 179 5.03 15.46 -3.87
N SER A 180 4.24 14.72 -4.65
CA SER A 180 3.22 13.80 -4.15
C SER A 180 3.81 12.84 -3.13
N ALA A 181 3.07 12.62 -2.03
CA ALA A 181 3.42 11.63 -1.02
C ALA A 181 3.39 10.20 -1.60
N ILE A 182 2.59 9.96 -2.64
CA ILE A 182 2.48 8.67 -3.33
C ILE A 182 3.80 8.30 -3.99
N LEU A 183 4.44 9.26 -4.69
CA LEU A 183 5.72 9.07 -5.37
C LEU A 183 6.90 8.87 -4.39
N GLY A 184 6.71 9.21 -3.11
CA GLY A 184 7.67 9.00 -2.03
C GLY A 184 7.48 7.70 -1.23
N ALA A 185 6.52 6.86 -1.59
CA ALA A 185 6.33 5.57 -0.91
C ALA A 185 7.57 4.68 -1.05
N GLU A 186 7.90 3.88 -0.05
CA GLU A 186 9.01 2.93 -0.16
C GLU A 186 8.74 1.93 -1.29
N HIS A 187 7.54 1.35 -1.31
CA HIS A 187 7.04 0.51 -2.39
C HIS A 187 5.75 1.09 -2.99
N LEU A 188 5.75 1.31 -4.30
CA LEU A 188 4.59 1.76 -5.04
C LEU A 188 4.14 0.67 -6.01
N ARG A 189 2.85 0.35 -5.99
CA ARG A 189 2.21 -0.48 -7.00
C ARG A 189 1.09 0.28 -7.69
N ILE A 190 1.14 0.36 -9.01
CA ILE A 190 0.08 0.97 -9.82
C ILE A 190 -0.52 -0.10 -10.72
N ILE A 191 -1.83 -0.27 -10.64
CA ILE A 191 -2.59 -1.14 -11.54
C ILE A 191 -3.49 -0.20 -12.33
N SER A 192 -3.11 0.11 -13.58
CA SER A 192 -3.86 1.04 -14.40
C SER A 192 -3.73 0.71 -15.88
N ASN A 193 -4.86 0.66 -16.56
CA ASN A 193 -4.90 0.54 -18.02
C ASN A 193 -4.68 1.88 -18.73
N LYS A 194 -4.51 2.98 -17.99
CA LYS A 194 -4.28 4.32 -18.54
C LYS A 194 -2.78 4.57 -18.57
N GLY A 195 -2.23 4.83 -19.75
CA GLY A 195 -0.79 4.90 -20.04
C GLY A 195 -0.06 6.11 -19.43
N HIS A 196 -0.06 6.21 -18.11
CA HIS A 196 0.61 7.25 -17.32
C HIS A 196 1.81 6.69 -16.55
N GLY A 197 2.32 5.53 -16.98
CA GLY A 197 3.47 4.90 -16.33
C GLY A 197 4.69 5.80 -16.37
N ASP A 198 4.90 6.49 -17.49
CA ASP A 198 6.07 7.31 -17.75
C ASP A 198 6.26 8.42 -16.71
N GLU A 199 5.25 9.25 -16.48
CA GLU A 199 5.36 10.36 -15.52
C GLU A 199 5.55 9.85 -14.08
N ILE A 200 4.91 8.74 -13.73
CA ILE A 200 5.01 8.14 -12.40
C ILE A 200 6.43 7.60 -12.17
N LEU A 201 7.01 6.88 -13.14
CA LEU A 201 8.38 6.36 -13.02
C LEU A 201 9.37 7.50 -12.86
N LEU A 202 9.31 8.52 -13.73
CA LEU A 202 10.24 9.65 -13.71
C LEU A 202 10.13 10.47 -12.41
N GLY A 203 8.95 10.51 -11.78
CA GLY A 203 8.72 11.18 -10.51
C GLY A 203 8.99 10.33 -9.26
N PHE A 204 9.16 9.01 -9.40
CA PHE A 204 9.24 8.08 -8.28
C PHE A 204 10.56 8.20 -7.51
N ARG A 205 10.49 8.22 -6.17
CA ARG A 205 11.64 8.44 -5.28
C ARG A 205 11.86 7.30 -4.28
N GLY A 206 11.02 6.27 -4.35
CA GLY A 206 11.08 5.10 -3.47
C GLY A 206 12.07 4.03 -3.92
N LYS A 207 11.89 2.83 -3.38
CA LYS A 207 12.79 1.69 -3.57
C LYS A 207 12.25 0.64 -4.53
N ARG A 208 10.95 0.38 -4.49
CA ARG A 208 10.35 -0.66 -5.35
C ARG A 208 9.16 -0.09 -6.10
N PHE A 209 9.15 -0.29 -7.41
CA PHE A 209 8.03 0.12 -8.25
C PHE A 209 7.51 -1.08 -9.04
N ASP A 210 6.20 -1.30 -8.99
CA ASP A 210 5.48 -2.37 -9.66
C ASP A 210 4.34 -1.70 -10.45
N CYS A 211 4.33 -1.83 -11.78
CA CYS A 211 3.30 -1.21 -12.60
C CYS A 211 2.70 -2.20 -13.60
N ASP A 212 1.40 -2.42 -13.50
CA ASP A 212 0.61 -3.03 -14.55
C ASP A 212 0.10 -1.91 -15.48
N CYS A 213 0.99 -1.33 -16.29
CA CYS A 213 0.71 -0.17 -17.16
C CYS A 213 1.65 -0.09 -18.38
N SER A 214 1.35 0.75 -19.37
CA SER A 214 2.19 0.94 -20.57
C SER A 214 3.22 2.05 -20.41
N PHE A 215 4.41 1.87 -20.98
CA PHE A 215 5.49 2.87 -21.02
C PHE A 215 5.99 3.14 -22.44
N HIS A 216 6.59 4.30 -22.66
CA HIS A 216 7.36 4.55 -23.87
C HIS A 216 8.75 3.89 -23.79
N ASP A 217 9.22 3.33 -24.91
CA ASP A 217 10.55 2.69 -25.00
C ASP A 217 11.64 3.72 -24.66
N ALA A 218 11.46 4.96 -25.11
CA ALA A 218 12.33 6.09 -24.78
C ALA A 218 12.43 6.35 -23.27
N THR A 219 11.34 6.20 -22.51
CA THR A 219 11.36 6.37 -21.05
C THR A 219 12.14 5.25 -20.36
N ILE A 220 11.99 4.01 -20.85
CA ILE A 220 12.76 2.86 -20.34
C ILE A 220 14.26 3.08 -20.61
N VAL A 221 14.60 3.51 -21.82
CA VAL A 221 15.98 3.86 -22.22
C VAL A 221 16.53 5.00 -21.36
N GLN A 222 15.74 6.05 -21.13
CA GLN A 222 16.11 7.17 -20.26
C GLN A 222 16.39 6.69 -18.84
N PHE A 223 15.46 5.94 -18.23
CA PHE A 223 15.59 5.38 -16.89
C PHE A 223 16.91 4.58 -16.75
N LEU A 224 17.15 3.63 -17.65
CA LEU A 224 18.30 2.74 -17.57
C LEU A 224 19.62 3.50 -17.78
N ASN A 225 19.65 4.48 -18.69
CA ASN A 225 20.82 5.33 -18.89
C ASN A 225 21.10 6.29 -17.72
N GLU A 226 20.07 6.90 -17.13
CA GLU A 226 20.21 7.75 -15.95
C GLU A 226 20.70 6.96 -14.74
N TRP A 227 20.18 5.74 -14.55
CA TRP A 227 20.66 4.84 -13.51
C TRP A 227 22.11 4.40 -13.76
N LYS A 228 22.44 3.92 -14.98
CA LYS A 228 23.80 3.47 -15.38
C LYS A 228 24.83 4.58 -15.21
N SER A 229 24.51 5.80 -15.63
CA SER A 229 25.39 6.98 -15.51
C SER A 229 25.39 7.62 -14.12
N ASN A 230 24.74 7.00 -13.14
CA ASN A 230 24.65 7.49 -11.76
C ASN A 230 24.02 8.89 -11.62
N ARG A 231 23.12 9.27 -12.55
CA ARG A 231 22.44 10.57 -12.58
C ARG A 231 21.05 10.56 -11.95
N GLY A 232 20.38 9.40 -11.92
CA GLY A 232 19.03 9.26 -11.38
C GLY A 232 18.76 7.90 -10.75
N PHE A 233 17.59 7.77 -10.13
CA PHE A 233 17.05 6.51 -9.60
C PHE A 233 17.94 5.80 -8.56
N HIS A 234 18.75 6.53 -7.79
CA HIS A 234 19.70 5.96 -6.84
C HIS A 234 19.05 5.13 -5.72
N ASN A 235 17.83 5.47 -5.34
CA ASN A 235 17.06 4.77 -4.30
C ASN A 235 16.40 3.48 -4.82
N LEU A 236 16.24 3.32 -6.14
CA LEU A 236 15.48 2.23 -6.73
C LEU A 236 16.25 0.92 -6.63
N GLU A 237 15.68 -0.03 -5.90
CA GLU A 237 16.20 -1.39 -5.71
C GLU A 237 15.61 -2.39 -6.71
N SER A 238 14.34 -2.18 -7.12
CA SER A 238 13.67 -3.04 -8.10
C SER A 238 12.53 -2.35 -8.83
N LEU A 239 12.35 -2.68 -10.10
CA LEU A 239 11.25 -2.26 -10.96
C LEU A 239 10.67 -3.48 -11.68
N ILE A 240 9.34 -3.61 -11.69
CA ILE A 240 8.60 -4.53 -12.54
C ILE A 240 7.56 -3.72 -13.29
N ILE A 241 7.56 -3.85 -14.61
CA ILE A 241 6.54 -3.33 -15.51
C ILE A 241 5.94 -4.52 -16.23
N ASN A 242 4.62 -4.66 -16.14
CA ASN A 242 3.85 -5.60 -16.93
C ASN A 242 2.86 -4.84 -17.81
N SER A 243 3.01 -4.96 -19.12
CA SER A 243 2.23 -4.25 -20.12
C SER A 243 1.45 -5.20 -21.02
N TYR A 244 1.16 -6.42 -20.55
CA TYR A 244 0.55 -7.50 -21.34
C TYR A 244 -0.69 -7.07 -22.13
N MET A 245 -1.54 -6.22 -21.54
CA MET A 245 -2.78 -5.76 -22.15
C MET A 245 -2.65 -4.50 -23.01
N SER A 246 -1.45 -3.91 -23.13
CA SER A 246 -1.31 -2.52 -23.60
C SER A 246 -0.19 -2.29 -24.61
N LYS A 247 0.94 -3.00 -24.52
CA LYS A 247 2.10 -2.68 -25.37
C LYS A 247 3.08 -3.85 -25.56
N ASN A 248 3.72 -3.85 -26.72
CA ASN A 248 4.95 -4.59 -27.01
C ASN A 248 6.17 -3.66 -26.98
N TYR A 249 7.23 -4.06 -26.28
CA TYR A 249 8.52 -3.37 -26.25
C TYR A 249 9.46 -3.89 -27.33
N ASP A 250 10.23 -3.00 -27.96
CA ASP A 250 11.33 -3.41 -28.82
C ASP A 250 12.57 -3.73 -27.97
N ALA A 251 12.56 -4.94 -27.40
CA ALA A 251 13.64 -5.42 -26.53
C ALA A 251 15.03 -5.31 -27.18
N ALA A 252 15.13 -5.59 -28.49
CA ALA A 252 16.40 -5.55 -29.20
C ALA A 252 16.92 -4.12 -29.35
N ALA A 253 16.05 -3.16 -29.69
CA ALA A 253 16.42 -1.76 -29.77
C ALA A 253 16.81 -1.19 -28.39
N ILE A 254 15.99 -1.44 -27.37
CA ILE A 254 16.23 -0.91 -26.02
C ILE A 254 17.55 -1.45 -25.45
N LEU A 255 17.80 -2.76 -25.53
CA LEU A 255 19.03 -3.36 -24.99
C LEU A 255 20.29 -2.88 -25.74
N LYS A 256 20.18 -2.64 -27.06
CA LYS A 256 21.28 -2.11 -27.87
C LYS A 256 21.66 -0.68 -27.46
N ASP A 257 20.67 0.17 -27.18
CA ASP A 257 20.89 1.58 -26.83
C ASP A 257 21.53 1.79 -25.45
N ILE A 258 21.43 0.79 -24.56
CA ILE A 258 21.91 0.88 -23.17
C ILE A 258 23.30 0.25 -23.00
N ASP A 259 23.77 -0.50 -23.99
CA ASP A 259 25.04 -1.26 -23.92
C ASP A 259 25.05 -2.19 -22.68
N VAL A 260 24.09 -3.12 -22.67
CA VAL A 260 23.90 -4.09 -21.59
C VAL A 260 24.92 -5.22 -21.71
N LYS A 261 25.47 -5.68 -20.58
CA LYS A 261 26.42 -6.81 -20.54
C LYS A 261 25.68 -8.13 -20.41
N GLN A 262 26.27 -9.19 -20.93
CA GLN A 262 25.77 -10.55 -20.80
C GLN A 262 26.73 -11.42 -19.99
N LEU A 263 26.19 -12.41 -19.29
CA LEU A 263 27.00 -13.43 -18.62
C LEU A 263 27.86 -14.22 -19.63
N ASP A 264 29.12 -14.44 -19.26
CA ASP A 264 30.13 -15.12 -20.11
C ASP A 264 29.69 -16.50 -20.61
N ARG A 265 29.00 -17.26 -19.75
CA ARG A 265 28.55 -18.63 -20.06
C ARG A 265 27.11 -18.63 -20.59
N PRO A 266 26.87 -19.21 -21.78
CA PRO A 266 25.53 -19.33 -22.37
C PRO A 266 24.49 -20.01 -21.48
N GLN A 267 24.92 -20.95 -20.64
CA GLN A 267 24.04 -21.75 -19.79
C GLN A 267 23.75 -21.10 -18.43
N ASP A 268 24.47 -20.03 -18.08
CA ASP A 268 24.32 -19.37 -16.78
C ASP A 268 23.24 -18.29 -16.87
N THR A 269 22.41 -18.23 -15.84
CA THR A 269 21.35 -17.23 -15.68
C THR A 269 21.34 -16.73 -14.24
N LEU A 270 21.24 -15.41 -14.06
CA LEU A 270 21.04 -14.81 -12.75
C LEU A 270 19.57 -14.95 -12.36
N HIS A 271 19.31 -15.52 -11.20
CA HIS A 271 17.99 -15.57 -10.60
C HIS A 271 17.93 -14.57 -9.45
N ILE A 272 17.20 -13.48 -9.66
CA ILE A 272 17.12 -12.35 -8.74
C ILE A 272 15.74 -12.38 -8.11
N THR A 273 15.69 -12.41 -6.79
CA THR A 273 14.45 -12.53 -6.04
C THR A 273 14.46 -11.65 -4.81
N TRP A 274 13.30 -11.13 -4.43
CA TRP A 274 13.11 -10.34 -3.23
C TRP A 274 11.77 -10.64 -2.59
N GLN A 275 11.64 -10.19 -1.36
CA GLN A 275 10.42 -10.34 -0.60
C GLN A 275 9.60 -9.07 -0.73
N THR A 276 8.36 -9.23 -1.17
CA THR A 276 7.36 -8.17 -1.12
C THR A 276 6.17 -8.63 -0.29
N ARG A 277 5.43 -7.68 0.24
CA ARG A 277 4.21 -7.93 1.00
C ARG A 277 3.06 -7.29 0.27
N TYR A 278 2.51 -8.01 -0.70
CA TYR A 278 1.27 -7.61 -1.33
C TYR A 278 0.15 -7.63 -0.28
N ALA A 279 -0.45 -6.45 -0.06
CA ALA A 279 -1.75 -6.38 0.56
C ALA A 279 -2.77 -6.74 -0.54
N TYR A 280 -3.38 -7.92 -0.45
CA TYR A 280 -4.54 -8.21 -1.29
C TYR A 280 -5.75 -7.53 -0.68
N PRO A 281 -6.57 -6.79 -1.46
CA PRO A 281 -7.70 -6.00 -0.96
C PRO A 281 -8.86 -6.81 -0.32
N ILE A 282 -8.66 -8.11 -0.08
CA ILE A 282 -9.72 -9.06 0.32
C ILE A 282 -9.24 -10.06 1.38
N ALA A 283 -7.93 -10.15 1.67
CA ALA A 283 -7.45 -11.21 2.55
C ALA A 283 -7.61 -10.85 4.04
N VAL A 284 -8.46 -11.62 4.73
CA VAL A 284 -8.53 -11.67 6.21
C VAL A 284 -7.22 -12.21 6.82
N ASP A 285 -6.26 -12.64 6.01
CA ASP A 285 -4.93 -13.08 6.43
C ASP A 285 -3.89 -11.93 6.42
N PRO A 286 -2.80 -12.01 7.21
CA PRO A 286 -1.72 -11.02 7.10
C PRO A 286 -1.19 -11.00 5.65
N PRO A 287 -0.71 -9.86 5.14
CA PRO A 287 -0.01 -9.81 3.86
C PRO A 287 1.08 -10.88 3.87
N LYS A 288 0.87 -11.98 3.12
CA LYS A 288 1.84 -13.07 3.09
C LYS A 288 3.07 -12.56 2.38
N LEU A 289 4.23 -12.81 2.98
CA LEU A 289 5.52 -12.56 2.37
C LEU A 289 5.57 -13.36 1.07
N ARG A 290 5.64 -12.67 -0.07
CA ARG A 290 5.78 -13.32 -1.37
C ARG A 290 7.19 -13.10 -1.88
N LYS A 291 7.78 -14.19 -2.35
CA LYS A 291 9.03 -14.15 -3.11
C LYS A 291 8.66 -13.81 -4.54
N VAL A 292 9.12 -12.66 -5.01
CA VAL A 292 8.98 -12.19 -6.38
C VAL A 292 10.37 -12.11 -6.97
N GLY A 293 10.47 -12.21 -8.28
CA GLY A 293 11.76 -12.13 -8.95
C GLY A 293 11.66 -12.48 -10.41
N PHE A 294 12.81 -12.44 -11.06
CA PHE A 294 12.95 -12.81 -12.46
C PHE A 294 14.33 -13.44 -12.68
N SER A 295 14.46 -14.05 -13.85
CA SER A 295 15.72 -14.62 -14.30
C SER A 295 16.22 -13.81 -15.49
N SER A 296 17.49 -13.43 -15.50
CA SER A 296 18.10 -12.74 -16.63
C SER A 296 19.56 -13.11 -16.81
N ARG A 297 20.04 -12.97 -18.05
CA ARG A 297 21.46 -13.04 -18.40
C ARG A 297 22.07 -11.66 -18.61
N ASP A 298 21.21 -10.67 -18.77
CA ASP A 298 21.56 -9.29 -19.07
C ASP A 298 21.70 -8.51 -17.76
N TYR A 299 22.80 -7.76 -17.64
CA TYR A 299 23.11 -6.96 -16.46
C TYR A 299 23.80 -5.65 -16.81
N LEU A 300 23.68 -4.68 -15.90
CA LEU A 300 24.28 -3.37 -15.96
C LEU A 300 25.22 -3.14 -14.78
N LEU A 301 26.26 -2.35 -15.04
CA LEU A 301 27.16 -1.81 -14.05
C LEU A 301 27.00 -0.30 -14.05
N ARG A 302 26.79 0.27 -12.87
CA ARG A 302 26.71 1.72 -12.71
C ARG A 302 28.10 2.34 -12.70
N ASP A 303 28.33 3.32 -13.57
CA ASP A 303 29.66 3.88 -13.86
C ASP A 303 30.31 4.53 -12.63
N GLY A 304 29.52 5.08 -11.71
CA GLY A 304 30.02 5.86 -10.57
C GLY A 304 30.51 5.03 -9.38
N ASP A 305 29.91 3.86 -9.14
CA ASP A 305 30.17 3.06 -7.92
C ASP A 305 30.20 1.55 -8.16
N GLY A 306 30.08 1.10 -9.42
CA GLY A 306 30.15 -0.30 -9.80
C GLY A 306 28.97 -1.15 -9.31
N VAL A 307 27.87 -0.53 -8.87
CA VAL A 307 26.69 -1.30 -8.44
C VAL A 307 26.11 -2.08 -9.62
N GLU A 308 25.82 -3.35 -9.36
CA GLU A 308 25.31 -4.31 -10.34
C GLU A 308 23.79 -4.43 -10.27
N ALA A 309 23.16 -4.46 -11.45
CA ALA A 309 21.73 -4.71 -11.58
C ALA A 309 21.45 -5.65 -12.75
N SER A 310 20.48 -6.54 -12.59
CA SER A 310 19.96 -7.34 -13.70
C SER A 310 18.82 -6.62 -14.39
N VAL A 311 18.74 -6.80 -15.70
CA VAL A 311 17.70 -6.23 -16.57
C VAL A 311 17.07 -7.36 -17.36
N LEU A 312 15.75 -7.39 -17.48
CA LEU A 312 15.04 -8.28 -18.39
C LEU A 312 14.05 -7.44 -19.18
N ILE A 313 14.13 -7.51 -20.50
CA ILE A 313 13.17 -6.86 -21.40
C ILE A 313 12.63 -7.93 -22.32
N GLN A 314 11.33 -8.17 -22.23
CA GLN A 314 10.57 -9.06 -23.09
C GLN A 314 9.41 -8.28 -23.71
N ASN A 315 8.65 -8.91 -24.59
CA ASN A 315 7.54 -8.27 -25.31
C ASN A 315 6.68 -7.40 -24.40
N HIS A 316 6.26 -7.90 -23.23
CA HIS A 316 5.35 -7.18 -22.34
C HIS A 316 5.95 -6.80 -21.00
N ASP A 317 7.16 -7.28 -20.69
CA ASP A 317 7.72 -7.21 -19.34
C ASP A 317 9.05 -6.48 -19.35
N VAL A 318 9.19 -5.51 -18.44
CA VAL A 318 10.48 -4.87 -18.12
C VAL A 318 10.74 -5.10 -16.65
N CYS A 319 11.81 -5.81 -16.35
CA CYS A 319 12.26 -6.02 -14.98
C CYS A 319 13.66 -5.46 -14.80
N PHE A 320 13.87 -4.81 -13.66
CA PHE A 320 15.17 -4.33 -13.23
C PHE A 320 15.31 -4.61 -11.73
N ALA A 321 16.47 -5.10 -11.29
CA ALA A 321 16.73 -5.29 -9.87
C ALA A 321 18.23 -5.27 -9.54
N LEU A 322 18.59 -4.60 -8.46
CA LEU A 322 19.94 -4.61 -7.92
C LEU A 322 20.30 -6.00 -7.38
N TRP A 323 21.57 -6.41 -7.51
CA TRP A 323 22.03 -7.64 -6.87
C TRP A 323 22.13 -7.48 -5.36
N LYS A 324 22.64 -6.33 -4.92
CA LYS A 324 22.70 -5.97 -3.51
C LYS A 324 21.31 -5.56 -3.01
N GLY A 325 20.91 -6.11 -1.86
CA GLY A 325 19.58 -5.87 -1.27
C GLY A 325 18.50 -6.86 -1.71
N ASN A 326 18.78 -7.66 -2.74
CA ASN A 326 17.95 -8.77 -3.20
C ASN A 326 18.75 -10.08 -3.09
N SER A 327 18.07 -11.22 -3.15
CA SER A 327 18.71 -12.54 -3.25
C SER A 327 19.05 -12.79 -4.72
N CYS A 328 20.35 -12.91 -5.02
CA CYS A 328 20.86 -13.14 -6.37
C CYS A 328 21.69 -14.43 -6.38
N GLU A 329 21.29 -15.38 -7.21
CA GLU A 329 21.97 -16.68 -7.38
C GLU A 329 22.19 -16.95 -8.87
N VAL A 330 23.39 -17.40 -9.24
CA VAL A 330 23.65 -17.91 -10.59
C VAL A 330 23.15 -19.35 -10.65
N LYS A 331 22.27 -19.65 -11.62
CA LYS A 331 21.82 -21.01 -11.91
C LYS A 331 22.26 -21.42 -13.29
N ASN A 332 22.71 -22.67 -13.41
CA ASN A 332 23.02 -23.28 -14.69
C ASN A 332 21.76 -24.00 -15.20
N ILE A 333 21.34 -23.74 -16.43
CA ILE A 333 20.10 -24.29 -17.01
C ILE A 333 20.16 -25.83 -17.17
N ASN A 334 21.35 -26.42 -17.12
CA ASN A 334 21.58 -27.86 -17.32
C ASN A 334 21.94 -28.64 -16.04
N GLY A 335 21.77 -28.02 -14.86
CA GLY A 335 22.19 -28.58 -13.55
C GLY A 335 21.07 -29.17 -12.72
#